data_AF-A0A4Q3RJL1-F1
#
_entry.id   AF-A0A4Q3RJL1-F1
#
_cell.length_a   1.000
_cell.length_b   1.000
_cell.length_c   1.000
_cell.angle_alpha   90.00
_cell.angle_beta   90.00
_cell.angle_gamma   90.00
#
_symmetry.space_group_name_H-M   'P 1'
#
loop_
_entity.id
_entity.type
_entity.pdbx_description
1 polymer ?
#
loop_
_entity_poly.entity_id
_entity_poly.type
_entity_poly.pdbx_seq_one_letter_code
_entity_poly.pdbx_strand_id
1 'polypeptide(L)'
;MQRIAIDMDGVLSDTVLQFIAWEQKETGITRRIEELMGKPELEVFPNSKKHLHTEGFFRTTKIIGNSQSVVEELNKKYNVYIVSAATEFPKSLIEKQAWLNEFFPFITWQQMVFCGSKDIIQADIMIDDHFKNLDSFSGELSILFTQPHNAHAENGRHRRVHNWDEIASLLL
;
A
#
# COMPACT_ATOMS: atom_id res chain seq x y z
N MET A 1 -18.61 -13.50 7.47
CA MET A 1 -18.14 -12.69 6.33
C MET A 1 -16.62 -12.82 6.31
N GLN A 2 -16.01 -13.10 5.15
CA GLN A 2 -14.54 -13.20 5.04
C GLN A 2 -13.89 -11.85 5.37
N ARG A 3 -12.67 -11.89 5.89
CA ARG A 3 -11.85 -10.74 6.26
C ARG A 3 -10.83 -10.45 5.16
N ILE A 4 -10.74 -9.19 4.75
CA ILE A 4 -9.72 -8.71 3.81
C ILE A 4 -8.79 -7.76 4.55
N ALA A 5 -7.50 -8.08 4.57
CA ALA A 5 -6.43 -7.15 4.94
C ALA A 5 -5.91 -6.44 3.67
N ILE A 6 -5.92 -5.11 3.65
CA ILE A 6 -5.49 -4.31 2.52
C ILE A 6 -4.34 -3.42 2.97
N ASP A 7 -3.19 -3.50 2.28
CA ASP A 7 -2.10 -2.57 2.52
C ASP A 7 -2.47 -1.14 2.13
N MET A 8 -1.75 -0.17 2.69
CA MET A 8 -1.93 1.23 2.39
C MET A 8 -0.90 1.73 1.37
N ASP A 9 0.39 1.66 1.71
CA ASP A 9 1.46 2.17 0.85
C ASP A 9 1.61 1.28 -0.37
N GLY A 10 1.67 1.86 -1.58
CA GLY A 10 1.78 1.09 -2.81
C GLY A 10 0.50 0.31 -3.18
N VAL A 11 -0.60 0.45 -2.43
CA VAL A 11 -1.87 -0.24 -2.73
C VAL A 11 -3.04 0.74 -2.75
N LEU A 12 -3.17 1.59 -1.73
CA LEU A 12 -4.17 2.67 -1.67
C LEU A 12 -3.55 4.04 -1.94
N SER A 13 -2.38 4.27 -1.33
CA SER A 13 -1.62 5.51 -1.44
C SER A 13 -0.35 5.32 -2.26
N ASP A 14 -0.15 6.17 -3.25
CA ASP A 14 0.95 6.11 -4.21
C ASP A 14 2.23 6.69 -3.62
N THR A 15 3.00 5.84 -2.95
CA THR A 15 4.30 6.19 -2.35
C THR A 15 5.40 6.34 -3.41
N VAL A 16 5.29 5.67 -4.55
CA VAL A 16 6.23 5.80 -5.67
C VAL A 16 6.21 7.21 -6.23
N LEU A 17 5.03 7.69 -6.61
CA LEU A 17 4.87 9.07 -7.10
C LEU A 17 5.27 10.09 -6.04
N GLN A 18 5.09 9.76 -4.76
CA GLN A 18 5.50 10.62 -3.68
C GLN A 18 7.02 10.76 -3.58
N PHE A 19 7.77 9.65 -3.67
CA PHE A 19 9.23 9.70 -3.72
C PHE A 19 9.73 10.50 -4.92
N ILE A 20 9.15 10.29 -6.11
CA ILE A 20 9.50 11.06 -7.32
C ILE A 20 9.26 12.55 -7.10
N ALA A 21 8.10 12.94 -6.57
CA ALA A 21 7.76 14.33 -6.33
C ALA A 21 8.71 15.01 -5.32
N TRP A 22 9.09 14.28 -4.26
CA TRP A 22 9.98 14.80 -3.23
C TRP A 22 11.43 14.91 -3.70
N GLU A 23 11.93 13.94 -4.47
CA GLU A 23 13.25 14.04 -5.08
C GLU A 23 13.31 15.22 -6.07
N GLN A 24 12.28 15.39 -6.90
CA GLN A 24 12.19 16.55 -7.78
C GLN A 24 12.21 17.86 -7.00
N LYS A 25 11.44 17.94 -5.91
CA LYS A 25 11.39 19.14 -5.07
C LYS A 25 12.75 19.47 -4.43
N GLU A 26 13.50 18.47 -4.00
CA GLU A 26 14.79 18.67 -3.31
C GLU A 26 15.97 18.88 -4.26
N THR A 27 15.97 18.22 -5.42
CA THR A 27 17.15 18.13 -6.29
C THR A 27 16.92 18.71 -7.68
N GLY A 28 15.67 18.95 -8.06
CA GLY A 28 15.27 19.31 -9.43
C GLY A 28 15.21 18.13 -10.40
N ILE A 29 15.58 16.91 -9.97
CA ILE A 29 15.61 15.71 -10.82
C ILE A 29 14.25 15.02 -10.75
N THR A 30 13.64 14.77 -11.90
CA THR A 30 12.44 13.93 -12.01
C THR A 30 12.83 12.57 -12.55
N ARG A 31 12.73 11.53 -11.72
CA ARG A 31 12.88 10.14 -12.18
C ARG A 31 11.65 9.67 -12.90
N ARG A 32 11.87 8.77 -13.86
CA ARG A 32 10.78 8.10 -14.58
C ARG A 32 10.47 6.76 -13.94
N ILE A 33 9.21 6.34 -13.94
CA ILE A 33 8.77 5.10 -13.28
C ILE A 33 9.54 3.88 -13.80
N GLU A 34 9.89 3.88 -15.09
CA GLU A 34 10.64 2.79 -15.72
C GLU A 34 12.02 2.57 -15.08
N GLU A 35 12.59 3.59 -14.44
CA GLU A 35 13.91 3.53 -13.79
C GLU A 35 13.86 2.80 -12.44
N LEU A 36 12.66 2.69 -11.86
CA LEU A 36 12.37 2.03 -10.59
C LEU A 36 12.01 0.55 -10.76
N MET A 37 11.75 0.10 -12.00
CA MET A 37 11.27 -1.25 -12.25
C MET A 37 12.26 -2.31 -11.75
N GLY A 38 11.77 -3.20 -10.88
CA GLY A 38 12.55 -4.25 -10.23
C GLY A 38 13.51 -3.78 -9.14
N LYS A 39 13.43 -2.52 -8.68
CA LYS A 39 14.33 -1.96 -7.67
C LYS A 39 13.56 -1.41 -6.48
N PRO A 40 14.00 -1.67 -5.23
CA PRO A 40 13.45 -1.00 -4.06
C PRO A 40 13.64 0.52 -4.14
N GLU A 41 12.65 1.28 -3.69
CA GLU A 41 12.68 2.75 -3.66
C GLU A 41 13.88 3.26 -2.85
N LEU A 42 14.23 2.56 -1.77
CA LEU A 42 15.35 2.93 -0.90
C LEU A 42 16.71 2.89 -1.61
N GLU A 43 16.83 2.10 -2.68
CA GLU A 43 18.05 2.03 -3.50
C GLU A 43 18.06 3.10 -4.60
N VAL A 44 16.88 3.45 -5.12
CA VAL A 44 16.74 4.41 -6.22
C VAL A 44 16.83 5.85 -5.73
N PHE A 45 16.22 6.14 -4.57
CA PHE A 45 16.09 7.49 -4.02
C PHE A 45 17.05 7.69 -2.83
N PRO A 46 18.13 8.49 -2.98
CA PRO A 46 19.13 8.67 -1.92
C PRO A 46 18.58 9.23 -0.61
N ASN A 47 17.55 10.08 -0.70
CA ASN A 47 16.92 10.73 0.45
C ASN A 47 15.66 10.02 0.96
N SER A 48 15.32 8.84 0.42
CA SER A 48 14.10 8.11 0.77
C SER A 48 13.92 7.89 2.27
N LYS A 49 14.96 7.44 2.97
CA LYS A 49 14.93 7.26 4.44
C LYS A 49 14.60 8.55 5.17
N LYS A 50 15.18 9.68 4.74
CA LYS A 50 14.88 11.00 5.30
C LYS A 50 13.41 11.36 5.02
N HIS A 51 12.93 11.16 3.79
CA HIS A 51 11.55 11.46 3.40
C HIS A 51 10.54 10.69 4.25
N LEU A 52 10.74 9.39 4.45
CA LEU A 52 9.88 8.55 5.31
C LEU A 52 9.80 9.03 6.78
N HIS A 53 10.78 9.79 7.25
CA HIS A 53 10.79 10.38 8.61
C HIS A 53 10.38 11.87 8.63
N THR A 54 10.03 12.43 7.48
CA THR A 54 9.68 13.84 7.34
C THR A 54 8.17 13.99 7.33
N GLU A 55 7.70 14.96 8.10
CA GLU A 55 6.27 15.28 8.16
C GLU A 55 5.74 15.73 6.79
N GLY A 56 4.53 15.28 6.47
CA GLY A 56 3.83 15.52 5.22
C GLY A 56 4.09 14.45 4.16
N PHE A 57 5.06 13.55 4.34
CA PHE A 57 5.39 12.54 3.33
C PHE A 57 4.20 11.63 3.05
N PHE A 58 3.62 10.99 4.06
CA PHE A 58 2.48 10.09 3.86
C PHE A 58 1.19 10.87 3.67
N ARG A 59 1.04 12.00 4.38
CA ARG A 59 -0.17 12.80 4.40
C ARG A 59 -0.61 13.33 3.02
N THR A 60 0.34 13.51 2.11
CA THR A 60 0.13 14.13 0.79
C THR A 60 0.28 13.15 -0.37
N THR A 61 0.39 11.86 -0.09
CA THR A 61 0.38 10.81 -1.12
C THR A 61 -0.92 10.85 -1.93
N LYS A 62 -0.82 10.51 -3.22
CA LYS A 62 -1.98 10.43 -4.11
C LYS A 62 -2.70 9.10 -3.94
N ILE A 63 -3.99 9.07 -4.29
CA ILE A 63 -4.79 7.83 -4.32
C ILE A 63 -4.41 7.02 -5.57
N ILE A 64 -4.35 5.70 -5.44
CA ILE A 64 -4.10 4.78 -6.55
C ILE A 64 -5.43 4.43 -7.26
N GLY A 65 -5.60 4.92 -8.49
CA GLY A 65 -6.67 4.50 -9.39
C GLY A 65 -8.07 4.61 -8.79
N ASN A 66 -8.90 3.60 -9.00
CA ASN A 66 -10.28 3.52 -8.50
C ASN A 66 -10.41 2.85 -7.12
N SER A 67 -9.33 2.83 -6.32
CA SER A 67 -9.28 2.17 -5.01
C SER A 67 -10.44 2.57 -4.09
N GLN A 68 -10.82 3.84 -4.04
CA GLN A 68 -11.91 4.31 -3.17
C GLN A 68 -13.23 3.58 -3.45
N SER A 69 -13.64 3.54 -4.73
CA SER A 69 -14.89 2.91 -5.13
C SER A 69 -14.85 1.39 -4.93
N VAL A 70 -13.74 0.74 -5.29
CA VAL A 70 -13.63 -0.72 -5.15
C VAL A 70 -13.61 -1.13 -3.68
N VAL A 71 -12.84 -0.44 -2.83
CA VAL A 71 -12.80 -0.73 -1.39
C VAL A 71 -14.15 -0.47 -0.73
N GLU A 72 -14.89 0.56 -1.15
CA GLU A 72 -16.24 0.81 -0.65
C GLU A 72 -17.20 -0.35 -0.96
N GLU A 73 -17.16 -0.89 -2.18
CA GLU A 73 -17.95 -2.07 -2.55
C GLU A 73 -17.50 -3.34 -1.83
N LEU A 74 -16.19 -3.54 -1.66
CA LEU A 74 -15.66 -4.65 -0.86
C LEU A 74 -16.12 -4.55 0.59
N ASN A 75 -16.18 -3.36 1.17
CA ASN A 75 -16.61 -3.13 2.54
C ASN A 75 -18.09 -3.50 2.79
N LYS A 76 -18.90 -3.61 1.73
CA LYS A 76 -20.29 -4.10 1.80
C LYS A 76 -20.37 -5.64 1.82
N LYS A 77 -19.36 -6.34 1.29
CA LYS A 77 -19.33 -7.80 1.12
C LYS A 77 -18.36 -8.52 2.06
N TYR A 78 -17.38 -7.79 2.61
CA TYR A 78 -16.26 -8.31 3.40
C TYR A 78 -16.03 -7.48 4.66
N ASN A 79 -15.44 -8.11 5.67
CA ASN A 79 -14.88 -7.37 6.81
C ASN A 79 -13.53 -6.79 6.39
N VAL A 80 -13.52 -5.57 5.88
CA VAL A 80 -12.30 -4.91 5.38
C VAL A 80 -11.52 -4.28 6.53
N TYR A 81 -10.21 -4.49 6.53
CA TYR A 81 -9.24 -3.85 7.41
C TYR A 81 -8.09 -3.28 6.59
N ILE A 82 -7.76 -2.02 6.82
CA ILE A 82 -6.55 -1.40 6.27
C ILE A 82 -5.41 -1.66 7.24
N VAL A 83 -4.37 -2.34 6.77
CA VAL A 83 -3.23 -2.78 7.58
C VAL A 83 -1.97 -2.14 7.04
N SER A 84 -1.41 -1.18 7.77
CA SER A 84 -0.21 -0.45 7.36
C SER A 84 0.90 -0.62 8.38
N ALA A 85 2.12 -0.86 7.89
CA ALA A 85 3.31 -0.66 8.72
C ALA A 85 3.42 0.85 9.06
N ALA A 86 3.60 1.17 10.33
CA ALA A 86 3.67 2.56 10.79
C ALA A 86 4.56 2.75 12.02
N THR A 87 4.76 1.71 12.85
CA THR A 87 5.56 1.85 14.08
C THR A 87 7.06 2.02 13.79
N GLU A 88 7.54 1.60 12.62
CA GLU A 88 8.90 1.86 12.13
C GLU A 88 9.14 3.36 11.89
N PHE A 89 8.09 4.09 11.48
CA PHE A 89 8.14 5.53 11.22
C PHE A 89 7.07 6.24 12.07
N PRO A 90 7.30 6.48 13.38
CA PRO A 90 6.23 6.89 14.31
C PRO A 90 5.43 8.13 13.89
N LYS A 91 6.06 9.07 13.18
CA LYS A 91 5.38 10.27 12.63
C LYS A 91 4.34 9.93 11.56
N SER A 92 4.51 8.83 10.84
CA SER A 92 3.60 8.38 9.80
C SER A 92 2.22 7.98 10.34
N LEU A 93 2.12 7.56 11.61
CA LEU A 93 0.89 6.99 12.16
C LEU A 93 -0.27 8.00 12.10
N ILE A 94 -0.04 9.22 12.58
CA ILE A 94 -1.04 10.30 12.57
C ILE A 94 -1.39 10.68 11.13
N GLU A 95 -0.38 10.75 10.25
CA GLU A 95 -0.59 11.11 8.84
C GLU A 95 -1.41 10.07 8.10
N LYS A 96 -1.12 8.78 8.30
CA LYS A 96 -1.82 7.67 7.66
C LYS A 96 -3.27 7.60 8.11
N GLN A 97 -3.51 7.78 9.41
CA GLN A 97 -4.88 7.88 9.94
C GLN A 97 -5.63 9.07 9.34
N ALA A 98 -5.01 10.26 9.32
CA ALA A 98 -5.63 11.46 8.77
C ALA A 98 -5.90 11.32 7.26
N TRP A 99 -4.98 10.70 6.52
CA TRP A 99 -5.15 10.41 5.10
C TRP A 99 -6.32 9.46 4.84
N LEU A 100 -6.42 8.36 5.60
CA LEU A 100 -7.55 7.42 5.51
C LEU A 100 -8.88 8.10 5.82
N ASN A 101 -8.93 8.93 6.87
CA ASN A 101 -10.15 9.67 7.21
C ASN A 101 -10.59 10.65 6.11
N GLU A 102 -9.64 11.25 5.38
CA GLU A 102 -9.95 12.15 4.26
C GLU A 102 -10.43 11.40 3.02
N PHE A 103 -9.69 10.37 2.61
CA PHE A 103 -9.89 9.75 1.30
C PHE A 103 -10.78 8.51 1.34
N PHE A 104 -10.89 7.84 2.49
CA PHE A 104 -11.71 6.65 2.68
C PHE A 104 -12.64 6.84 3.90
N PRO A 105 -13.53 7.86 3.90
CA PRO A 105 -14.31 8.24 5.08
C PRO A 105 -15.29 7.15 5.55
N PHE A 106 -15.55 6.13 4.72
CA PHE A 106 -16.35 4.95 5.06
C PHE A 106 -15.56 3.86 5.81
N ILE A 107 -14.23 3.94 5.84
CA ILE A 107 -13.37 3.08 6.67
C ILE A 107 -13.28 3.70 8.06
N THR A 108 -13.85 3.01 9.05
CA THR A 108 -13.87 3.51 10.42
C THR A 108 -12.56 3.23 11.15
N TRP A 109 -12.33 3.91 12.28
CA TRP A 109 -11.14 3.70 13.11
C TRP A 109 -10.94 2.24 13.57
N GLN A 110 -12.03 1.46 13.68
CA GLN A 110 -11.98 0.03 14.03
C GLN A 110 -11.39 -0.86 12.92
N GLN A 111 -11.36 -0.34 11.70
CA GLN A 111 -10.86 -1.01 10.51
C GLN A 111 -9.41 -0.61 10.18
N MET A 112 -8.79 0.24 11.00
CA MET A 112 -7.42 0.71 10.81
C MET A 112 -6.47 -0.05 11.74
N VAL A 113 -5.50 -0.76 11.17
CA VAL A 113 -4.47 -1.50 11.91
C VAL A 113 -3.11 -0.93 11.56
N PHE A 114 -2.50 -0.25 12.53
CA PHE A 114 -1.14 0.26 12.43
C PHE A 114 -0.20 -0.63 13.24
N CYS A 115 0.72 -1.31 12.56
CA CYS A 115 1.60 -2.29 13.19
C CYS A 115 3.07 -2.13 12.75
N GLY A 116 3.93 -2.98 13.30
CA GLY A 116 5.33 -3.12 12.86
C GLY A 116 5.50 -4.26 11.85
N SER A 117 4.91 -5.43 12.14
CA SER A 117 4.89 -6.58 11.25
C SER A 117 3.45 -7.00 10.95
N LYS A 118 3.22 -7.50 9.73
CA LYS A 118 1.96 -8.11 9.30
C LYS A 118 1.89 -9.62 9.58
N ASP A 119 2.93 -10.23 10.13
CA ASP A 119 2.97 -11.68 10.39
C ASP A 119 1.86 -12.15 11.36
N ILE A 120 1.39 -11.26 12.24
CA ILE A 120 0.33 -11.56 13.22
C ILE A 120 -1.08 -11.40 12.65
N ILE A 121 -1.21 -10.92 11.40
CA ILE A 121 -2.50 -10.53 10.84
C ILE A 121 -3.27 -11.77 10.40
N GLN A 122 -4.40 -12.01 11.05
CA GLN A 122 -5.30 -13.10 10.71
C GLN A 122 -6.47 -12.59 9.87
N ALA A 123 -6.39 -12.82 8.56
CA ALA A 123 -7.43 -12.52 7.58
C ALA A 123 -7.56 -13.70 6.60
N ASP A 124 -8.63 -13.70 5.80
CA ASP A 124 -8.87 -14.75 4.80
C ASP A 124 -8.22 -14.36 3.46
N ILE A 125 -8.16 -13.04 3.18
CA ILE A 125 -7.55 -12.46 1.98
C ILE A 125 -6.57 -11.34 2.40
N MET A 126 -5.42 -11.25 1.72
CA MET A 126 -4.50 -10.12 1.85
C MET A 126 -4.18 -9.51 0.48
N ILE A 127 -4.28 -8.19 0.36
CA ILE A 127 -3.85 -7.41 -0.80
C ILE A 127 -2.65 -6.55 -0.37
N ASP A 128 -1.47 -6.81 -0.92
CA ASP A 128 -0.22 -6.17 -0.51
C ASP A 128 0.74 -6.14 -1.70
N ASP A 129 1.65 -5.18 -1.75
CA ASP A 129 2.67 -5.05 -2.81
C ASP A 129 4.03 -5.67 -2.42
N HIS A 130 4.19 -6.10 -1.16
CA HIS A 130 5.43 -6.64 -0.65
C HIS A 130 5.37 -8.15 -0.35
N PHE A 131 6.25 -8.91 -1.00
CA PHE A 131 6.43 -10.35 -0.74
C PHE A 131 6.69 -10.68 0.72
N LYS A 132 7.46 -9.86 1.46
CA LYS A 132 7.72 -10.11 2.89
C LYS A 132 6.44 -10.24 3.74
N ASN A 133 5.36 -9.56 3.35
CA ASN A 133 4.06 -9.62 4.01
C ASN A 133 3.23 -10.80 3.48
N LEU A 134 3.25 -11.01 2.16
CA LEU A 134 2.47 -12.05 1.50
C LEU A 134 3.01 -13.46 1.75
N ASP A 135 4.32 -13.64 1.82
CA ASP A 135 4.99 -14.93 1.99
C ASP A 135 4.64 -15.55 3.34
N SER A 136 4.61 -14.74 4.41
CA SER A 136 4.21 -15.18 5.76
C SER A 136 2.69 -15.27 5.96
N PHE A 137 1.90 -14.70 5.07
CA PHE A 137 0.44 -14.70 5.17
C PHE A 137 -0.15 -16.10 4.93
N SER A 138 -0.90 -16.60 5.92
CA SER A 138 -1.46 -17.96 5.94
C SER A 138 -2.94 -18.04 5.52
N GLY A 139 -3.56 -16.93 5.15
CA GLY A 139 -4.94 -16.92 4.66
C GLY A 139 -5.10 -17.59 3.28
N GLU A 140 -6.35 -17.80 2.89
CA GLU A 140 -6.73 -18.56 1.68
C GLU A 140 -6.23 -17.92 0.39
N LEU A 141 -6.22 -16.59 0.31
CA LEU A 141 -5.83 -15.85 -0.89
C LEU A 141 -4.88 -14.69 -0.59
N SER A 142 -3.68 -14.76 -1.14
CA SER A 142 -2.71 -13.65 -1.16
C SER A 142 -2.69 -13.02 -2.55
N ILE A 143 -2.89 -11.71 -2.60
CA ILE A 143 -2.93 -10.93 -3.83
C ILE A 143 -1.74 -9.97 -3.83
N LEU A 144 -0.86 -10.15 -4.81
CA LEU A 144 0.28 -9.28 -5.05
C LEU A 144 -0.16 -8.11 -5.93
N PHE A 145 -0.24 -6.93 -5.34
CA PHE A 145 -0.54 -5.70 -6.06
C PHE A 145 0.74 -5.22 -6.75
N THR A 146 0.67 -5.00 -8.07
CA THR A 146 1.87 -4.65 -8.84
C THR A 146 2.33 -3.23 -8.52
N GLN A 147 3.62 -3.11 -8.21
CA GLN A 147 4.35 -1.87 -8.02
C GLN A 147 5.72 -1.98 -8.71
N PRO A 148 6.41 -0.86 -9.03
CA PRO A 148 7.68 -0.89 -9.74
C PRO A 148 8.71 -1.83 -9.13
N HIS A 149 8.90 -1.83 -7.80
CA HIS A 149 9.90 -2.68 -7.14
C HIS A 149 9.63 -4.18 -7.34
N ASN A 150 8.36 -4.58 -7.48
CA ASN A 150 7.95 -5.98 -7.64
C ASN A 150 7.64 -6.38 -9.10
N ALA A 151 7.80 -5.47 -10.06
CA ALA A 151 7.29 -5.64 -11.42
C ALA A 151 7.92 -6.79 -12.22
N HIS A 152 9.16 -7.15 -11.91
CA HIS A 152 9.89 -8.24 -12.58
C HIS A 152 9.99 -9.52 -11.74
N ALA A 153 9.45 -9.50 -10.52
CA ALA A 153 9.48 -10.66 -9.66
C ALA A 153 8.42 -11.68 -10.10
N GLU A 154 8.81 -12.95 -10.11
CA GLU A 154 7.83 -14.05 -10.21
C GLU A 154 6.88 -13.98 -9.02
N ASN A 155 5.58 -14.09 -9.27
CA ASN A 155 4.54 -13.95 -8.24
C ASN A 155 4.44 -15.16 -7.30
N GLY A 156 5.11 -16.27 -7.62
CA GLY A 156 5.07 -17.50 -6.83
C GLY A 156 3.63 -18.01 -6.64
N ARG A 157 3.22 -18.22 -5.38
CA ARG A 157 1.86 -18.66 -5.02
C ARG A 157 0.82 -17.54 -5.05
N HIS A 158 1.24 -16.28 -5.14
CA HIS A 158 0.34 -15.14 -5.00
C HIS A 158 -0.39 -14.85 -6.30
N ARG A 159 -1.65 -14.43 -6.21
CA ARG A 159 -2.37 -13.90 -7.37
C ARG A 159 -1.89 -12.49 -7.65
N ARG A 160 -1.18 -12.27 -8.76
CA ARG A 160 -0.81 -10.91 -9.16
C ARG A 160 -2.02 -10.17 -9.75
N VAL A 161 -2.14 -8.89 -9.41
CA VAL A 161 -3.03 -7.93 -10.07
C VAL A 161 -2.26 -6.66 -10.42
N HIS A 162 -2.72 -5.93 -11.42
CA HIS A 162 -2.05 -4.70 -11.90
C HIS A 162 -2.73 -3.41 -11.49
N ASN A 163 -3.97 -3.48 -11.02
CA ASN A 163 -4.79 -2.33 -10.66
C ASN A 163 -6.02 -2.78 -9.86
N TRP A 164 -6.82 -1.80 -9.44
CA TRP A 164 -8.04 -2.02 -8.68
C TRP A 164 -9.22 -2.56 -9.51
N ASP A 165 -9.21 -2.40 -10.85
CA ASP A 165 -10.22 -3.04 -11.72
C ASP A 165 -10.08 -4.56 -11.74
N GLU A 166 -8.86 -5.07 -11.70
CA GLU A 166 -8.59 -6.51 -11.58
C GLU A 166 -8.97 -7.05 -10.19
N ILE A 167 -8.79 -6.26 -9.13
CA ILE A 167 -9.32 -6.60 -7.79
C ILE A 167 -10.84 -6.70 -7.82
N ALA A 168 -11.51 -5.70 -8.40
CA ALA A 168 -12.97 -5.71 -8.54
C ALA A 168 -13.45 -6.95 -9.30
N SER A 169 -12.81 -7.26 -10.44
CA SER A 169 -13.14 -8.44 -11.25
C SER A 169 -12.93 -9.77 -10.52
N LEU A 170 -12.02 -9.81 -9.53
CA LEU A 170 -11.70 -11.01 -8.77
C LEU A 170 -12.61 -11.20 -7.54
N LEU A 171 -13.04 -10.10 -6.90
CA LEU A 171 -13.65 -10.12 -5.57
C LEU A 171 -15.07 -9.54 -5.49
N LEU A 172 -15.59 -8.86 -6.52
CA LEU A 172 -16.95 -8.31 -6.54
C LEU A 172 -17.86 -9.12 -7.46
#